data_AF-A0A0E3MDZ1-F1
#
_entry.id   AF-A0A0E3MDZ1-F1
#
_cell.length_a   1.000
_cell.length_b   1.000
_cell.length_c   1.000
_cell.angle_alpha   90.00
_cell.angle_beta   90.00
_cell.angle_gamma   90.00
#
_symmetry.space_group_name_H-M   'P 1'
#
loop_
_entity.id
_entity.type
_entity.pdbx_description
1 polymer ?
#
loop_
_entity_poly.entity_id
_entity_poly.type
_entity_poly.pdbx_seq_one_letter_code
_entity_poly.pdbx_strand_id
1 'polypeptide(L)'
;MDMPIVLSKRHRRLRSMKDCEPGLPYNEIVENGKRIDLCYSKQYKKYTKKIEIRVGTSILHNKLLRIFPNIVKIYSKHFINLPDLITENTEKRELIFIELENLIIGGGTSGLGVLSEISKEEKTLLISSNIESNTDIPYPLPQINKDEFSKLLRDTINENKDRILEGILLGKFDEGIGFLTKDKILMVRAKRVFLATGGRYIPPIFDGNDIPGIISKNLYLRYGNRITKAIALGNSDDIIKVLFKVEKRVIINNGVLFLSKYYKELIDELGVEIINTNNLKVKREKGGMLKIITNERSFDSNILVYAIVKQPKIDHSYNIGIPYNFSEYFHIYMPIHSIEGKTNDNIYIVGGMRGISDEYTSFLSGKTAVNEKYLDEFINNLKDYTYIYDYYYQKNPKENPSPYIYGNKGYVCECEDITLSEVNRQVGRGFSKVEEIKRTIGLGTGECQGKLCTYSLGSFLGDRQLITFRTPLYRMVI
;
A
#
# COMPACT_ATOMS: atom_id res chain seq x y z
N MET A 1 -15.02 -14.65 7.54
CA MET A 1 -14.18 -13.84 8.45
C MET A 1 -14.98 -12.61 8.86
N ASP A 2 -15.14 -12.40 10.15
CA ASP A 2 -15.71 -11.18 10.71
C ASP A 2 -14.63 -10.09 10.72
N MET A 3 -14.30 -9.56 9.54
CA MET A 3 -13.49 -8.35 9.48
C MET A 3 -14.32 -7.19 10.05
N PRO A 4 -13.69 -6.23 10.76
CA PRO A 4 -14.35 -5.00 11.14
C PRO A 4 -15.02 -4.35 9.92
N ILE A 5 -16.31 -4.06 10.08
CA ILE A 5 -17.10 -3.36 9.07
C ILE A 5 -17.32 -1.93 9.54
N VAL A 6 -17.09 -1.00 8.63
CA VAL A 6 -17.29 0.42 8.85
C VAL A 6 -18.14 1.02 7.75
N LEU A 7 -18.80 2.13 8.08
CA LEU A 7 -19.64 2.86 7.14
C LEU A 7 -18.80 3.85 6.34
N SER A 8 -18.94 3.83 5.02
CA SER A 8 -18.28 4.82 4.16
C SER A 8 -18.77 6.24 4.47
N LYS A 9 -17.87 7.21 4.24
CA LYS A 9 -18.06 8.61 4.64
C LYS A 9 -19.34 9.24 4.08
N ARG A 10 -19.65 9.04 2.79
CA ARG A 10 -20.75 9.77 2.12
C ARG A 10 -21.91 8.86 1.76
N HIS A 11 -21.62 7.67 1.22
CA HIS A 11 -22.63 6.74 0.77
C HIS A 11 -23.13 5.78 1.86
N ARG A 12 -22.52 5.80 3.06
CA ARG A 12 -22.87 4.91 4.18
C ARG A 12 -22.89 3.43 3.79
N ARG A 13 -21.99 3.02 2.90
CA ARG A 13 -21.88 1.63 2.43
C ARG A 13 -21.04 0.81 3.40
N LEU A 14 -21.28 -0.51 3.45
CA LEU A 14 -20.37 -1.42 4.17
C LEU A 14 -18.97 -1.30 3.56
N ARG A 15 -17.95 -1.10 4.39
CA ARG A 15 -16.53 -1.13 4.01
C ARG A 15 -15.76 -1.98 5.00
N SER A 16 -14.61 -2.46 4.57
CA SER A 16 -13.60 -3.05 5.45
C SER A 16 -12.23 -2.51 5.06
N MET A 17 -11.28 -2.60 5.97
CA MET A 17 -9.86 -2.41 5.65
C MET A 17 -9.44 -3.29 4.46
N LYS A 18 -8.53 -2.75 3.65
CA LYS A 18 -7.93 -3.44 2.50
C LYS A 18 -6.54 -3.96 2.82
N ASP A 19 -5.81 -3.23 3.64
CA ASP A 19 -4.49 -3.59 4.14
C ASP A 19 -4.33 -3.00 5.54
N CYS A 20 -3.35 -3.49 6.30
CA CYS A 20 -3.16 -3.13 7.70
C CYS A 20 -1.85 -2.36 7.90
N GLU A 21 -1.88 -1.11 7.44
CA GLU A 21 -0.87 -0.06 7.62
C GLU A 21 -1.54 1.20 8.20
N PRO A 22 -0.99 1.82 9.26
CA PRO A 22 -1.55 3.04 9.83
C PRO A 22 -1.81 4.12 8.77
N GLY A 23 -2.92 4.85 8.90
CA GLY A 23 -3.29 5.89 7.94
C GLY A 23 -3.65 5.40 6.54
N LEU A 24 -3.97 4.12 6.34
CA LEU A 24 -4.73 3.66 5.17
C LEU A 24 -6.25 3.67 5.45
N PRO A 25 -7.10 3.61 4.40
CA PRO A 25 -8.55 3.69 4.57
C PRO A 25 -9.07 2.61 5.53
N TYR A 26 -9.95 3.01 6.45
CA TYR A 26 -10.71 2.10 7.30
C TYR A 26 -9.87 1.25 8.26
N ASN A 27 -8.65 1.68 8.56
CA ASN A 27 -7.81 1.06 9.58
C ASN A 27 -8.07 1.65 10.97
N GLU A 28 -8.70 2.82 11.05
CA GLU A 28 -9.08 3.45 12.30
C GLU A 28 -10.53 3.92 12.23
N ILE A 29 -11.17 3.98 13.40
CA ILE A 29 -12.46 4.65 13.58
C ILE A 29 -12.42 5.52 14.82
N VAL A 30 -13.38 6.44 14.89
CA VAL A 30 -13.66 7.22 16.11
C VAL A 30 -14.98 6.72 16.69
N GLU A 31 -14.94 6.15 17.89
CA GLU A 31 -16.11 5.73 18.65
C GLU A 31 -16.10 6.39 20.02
N ASN A 32 -17.20 7.06 20.39
CA ASN A 32 -17.32 7.81 21.66
C ASN A 32 -16.15 8.79 21.89
N GLY A 33 -15.71 9.46 20.83
CA GLY A 33 -14.57 10.39 20.85
C GLY A 33 -13.19 9.74 20.87
N LYS A 34 -13.10 8.43 21.14
CA LYS A 34 -11.83 7.68 21.17
C LYS A 34 -11.52 7.06 19.82
N ARG A 35 -10.23 7.07 19.46
CA ARG A 35 -9.74 6.39 18.26
C ARG A 35 -9.50 4.92 18.56
N ILE A 36 -9.95 4.06 17.64
CA ILE A 36 -9.76 2.61 17.72
C ILE A 36 -9.04 2.17 16.46
N ASP A 37 -7.89 1.53 16.63
CA ASP A 37 -7.17 0.88 15.54
C ASP A 37 -7.79 -0.51 15.24
N LEU A 38 -8.38 -0.62 14.06
CA LEU A 38 -9.07 -1.81 13.58
C LEU A 38 -8.13 -2.94 13.17
N CYS A 39 -6.86 -2.63 12.90
CA CYS A 39 -5.84 -3.64 12.61
C CYS A 39 -5.63 -4.64 13.76
N TYR A 40 -5.76 -4.14 14.99
CA TYR A 40 -5.45 -4.89 16.21
C TYR A 40 -6.70 -5.12 17.09
N SER A 41 -7.83 -4.48 16.77
CA SER A 41 -9.08 -4.69 17.50
C SER A 41 -9.67 -6.09 17.22
N LYS A 42 -9.93 -6.88 18.27
CA LYS A 42 -10.53 -8.22 18.17
C LYS A 42 -12.06 -8.22 18.11
N GLN A 43 -12.72 -7.09 18.35
CA GLN A 43 -14.16 -7.02 18.62
C GLN A 43 -14.79 -5.74 18.08
N TYR A 44 -14.87 -5.59 16.76
CA TYR A 44 -15.73 -4.54 16.20
C TYR A 44 -16.85 -5.10 15.32
N LYS A 45 -18.05 -5.11 15.88
CA LYS A 45 -19.29 -5.17 15.12
C LYS A 45 -20.28 -4.15 15.69
N LYS A 46 -20.62 -3.15 14.89
CA LYS A 46 -21.99 -2.63 14.93
C LYS A 46 -22.43 -2.17 13.55
N TYR A 47 -23.48 -2.81 13.04
CA TYR A 47 -24.21 -2.36 11.87
C TYR A 47 -25.66 -2.09 12.28
N THR A 48 -26.13 -0.87 12.10
CA THR A 48 -27.57 -0.59 12.03
C THR A 48 -27.85 0.05 10.68
N LYS A 49 -28.59 -0.68 9.85
CA LYS A 49 -28.94 -0.30 8.49
C LYS A 49 -29.76 1.00 8.54
N LYS A 50 -29.24 2.08 7.94
CA LYS A 50 -30.00 3.31 7.65
C LYS A 50 -30.14 3.46 6.14
N ILE A 51 -31.15 4.22 5.71
CA ILE A 51 -31.45 4.49 4.30
C ILE A 51 -30.19 5.06 3.61
N GLU A 52 -29.78 4.44 2.50
CA GLU A 52 -28.61 4.83 1.71
C GLU A 52 -29.06 5.76 0.57
N ILE A 53 -28.58 7.00 0.55
CA ILE A 53 -28.76 7.93 -0.58
C ILE A 53 -27.40 8.14 -1.23
N ARG A 54 -27.26 7.76 -2.51
CA ARG A 54 -26.06 8.05 -3.28
C ARG A 54 -26.10 9.50 -3.73
N VAL A 55 -25.06 10.25 -3.37
CA VAL A 55 -24.94 11.66 -3.72
C VAL A 55 -23.53 11.88 -4.26
N GLY A 56 -23.43 12.11 -5.57
CA GLY A 56 -22.16 12.42 -6.22
C GLY A 56 -21.63 13.79 -5.79
N THR A 57 -20.31 13.94 -5.76
CA THR A 57 -19.63 15.19 -5.36
C THR A 57 -19.99 16.39 -6.22
N SER A 58 -20.33 16.15 -7.48
CA SER A 58 -20.78 17.19 -8.40
C SER A 58 -21.99 17.96 -7.90
N ILE A 59 -22.78 17.41 -6.98
CA ILE A 59 -23.92 18.14 -6.44
C ILE A 59 -23.45 19.42 -5.75
N LEU A 60 -22.29 19.41 -5.07
CA LEU A 60 -21.72 20.59 -4.42
C LEU A 60 -21.41 21.72 -5.42
N HIS A 61 -21.28 21.39 -6.71
CA HIS A 61 -21.07 22.36 -7.79
C HIS A 61 -22.38 22.84 -8.44
N ASN A 62 -23.54 22.36 -7.99
CA ASN A 62 -24.84 22.82 -8.48
C ASN A 62 -25.08 24.28 -8.07
N LYS A 63 -25.50 25.12 -9.03
CA LYS A 63 -25.86 26.52 -8.81
C LYS A 63 -26.86 26.70 -7.66
N LEU A 64 -27.81 25.79 -7.49
CA LEU A 64 -28.80 25.80 -6.41
C LEU A 64 -28.14 25.72 -5.01
N LEU A 65 -27.13 24.87 -4.84
CA LEU A 65 -26.44 24.73 -3.54
C LEU A 65 -25.52 25.91 -3.22
N ARG A 66 -25.04 26.64 -4.25
CA ARG A 66 -24.35 27.93 -4.05
C ARG A 66 -25.28 29.02 -3.57
N ILE A 67 -26.56 28.98 -3.98
CA ILE A 67 -27.58 29.95 -3.57
C ILE A 67 -28.08 29.68 -2.14
N PHE A 68 -28.13 28.40 -1.74
CA PHE A 68 -28.65 27.99 -0.41
C PHE A 68 -27.59 27.22 0.42
N PRO A 69 -26.59 27.91 1.00
CA PRO A 69 -25.50 27.26 1.74
C PRO A 69 -25.97 26.49 2.99
N ASN A 70 -27.11 26.87 3.57
CA ASN A 70 -27.70 26.15 4.70
C ASN A 70 -28.05 24.69 4.38
N ILE A 71 -28.38 24.38 3.11
CA ILE A 71 -28.65 23.01 2.68
C ILE A 71 -27.38 22.17 2.74
N VAL A 72 -26.22 22.75 2.37
CA VAL A 72 -24.92 22.07 2.47
C VAL A 72 -24.57 21.79 3.93
N LYS A 73 -24.85 22.73 4.85
CA LYS A 73 -24.61 22.56 6.28
C LYS A 73 -25.48 21.46 6.90
N ILE A 74 -26.75 21.39 6.52
CA ILE A 74 -27.67 20.32 6.94
C ILE A 74 -27.20 18.98 6.35
N TYR A 75 -26.84 18.96 5.07
CA TYR A 75 -26.33 17.78 4.40
C TYR A 75 -25.06 17.25 5.08
N SER A 76 -24.07 18.11 5.33
CA SER A 76 -22.81 17.70 5.96
C SER A 76 -23.01 17.19 7.38
N LYS A 77 -23.92 17.79 8.15
CA LYS A 77 -24.18 17.42 9.55
C LYS A 77 -24.95 16.09 9.66
N HIS A 78 -25.88 15.82 8.76
CA HIS A 78 -26.81 14.69 8.93
C HIS A 78 -26.56 13.50 8.00
N PHE A 79 -25.87 13.71 6.88
CA PHE A 79 -25.73 12.68 5.84
C PHE A 79 -24.29 12.18 5.64
N ILE A 80 -23.28 12.90 6.13
CA ILE A 80 -21.89 12.42 6.13
C ILE A 80 -21.60 11.70 7.45
N ASN A 81 -20.94 10.55 7.37
CA ASN A 81 -20.46 9.77 8.51
C ASN A 81 -19.17 10.38 9.08
N LEU A 82 -19.31 11.46 9.87
CA LEU A 82 -18.23 12.10 10.62
C LEU A 82 -18.45 11.89 12.12
N PRO A 83 -17.38 11.86 12.94
CA PRO A 83 -17.53 11.82 14.39
C PRO A 83 -18.18 13.12 14.91
N ASP A 84 -19.13 12.97 15.82
CA ASP A 84 -19.84 14.10 16.45
C ASP A 84 -18.97 14.85 17.49
N LEU A 85 -17.99 14.15 18.07
CA LEU A 85 -17.04 14.68 19.05
C LEU A 85 -15.67 14.01 18.83
N ILE A 86 -14.60 14.77 18.99
CA ILE A 86 -13.23 14.27 19.12
C ILE A 86 -12.76 14.70 20.50
N THR A 87 -12.36 13.77 21.36
CA THR A 87 -11.74 14.14 22.65
C THR A 87 -10.36 14.72 22.37
N GLU A 88 -10.07 15.89 22.93
CA GLU A 88 -8.72 16.44 22.94
C GLU A 88 -7.76 15.45 23.63
N ASN A 89 -6.65 15.14 22.98
CA ASN A 89 -5.56 14.44 23.64
C ASN A 89 -4.69 15.52 24.28
N THR A 90 -4.46 15.44 25.60
CA THR A 90 -3.63 16.41 26.32
C THR A 90 -2.19 15.93 26.51
N GLU A 91 -1.81 14.84 25.84
CA GLU A 91 -0.47 14.26 25.94
C GLU A 91 0.58 15.15 25.26
N LYS A 92 1.24 15.99 26.06
CA LYS A 92 2.46 16.66 25.63
C LYS A 92 3.54 15.60 25.38
N ARG A 93 4.06 15.57 24.15
CA ARG A 93 5.21 14.73 23.77
C ARG A 93 6.48 15.56 23.83
N GLU A 94 7.53 14.98 24.38
CA GLU A 94 8.86 15.59 24.41
C GLU A 94 9.47 15.58 23.00
N LEU A 95 10.06 16.69 22.59
CA LEU A 95 10.78 16.83 21.32
C LEU A 95 12.28 16.60 21.56
N ILE A 96 12.87 15.62 20.89
CA ILE A 96 14.29 15.26 21.04
C ILE A 96 15.00 15.34 19.69
N PHE A 97 16.14 16.03 19.66
CA PHE A 97 17.02 16.09 18.49
C PHE A 97 18.14 15.06 18.61
N ILE A 98 18.37 14.29 17.55
CA ILE A 98 19.39 13.23 17.52
C ILE A 98 20.19 13.35 16.23
N GLU A 99 21.52 13.33 16.36
CA GLU A 99 22.44 13.20 15.25
C GLU A 99 23.00 11.77 15.18
N LEU A 100 23.01 11.19 13.98
CA LEU A 100 23.42 9.82 13.68
C LEU A 100 24.40 9.78 12.51
N GLU A 101 25.14 8.68 12.40
CA GLU A 101 25.84 8.35 11.17
C GLU A 101 24.89 7.69 10.18
N ASN A 102 24.08 6.74 10.65
CA ASN A 102 23.13 6.01 9.81
C ASN A 102 21.72 6.03 10.39
N LEU A 103 20.74 6.34 9.56
CA LEU A 103 19.32 6.18 9.86
C LEU A 103 18.71 5.18 8.88
N ILE A 104 18.11 4.12 9.41
CA ILE A 104 17.36 3.13 8.62
C ILE A 104 15.87 3.35 8.90
N ILE A 105 15.10 3.64 7.86
CA ILE A 105 13.66 3.92 7.96
C ILE A 105 12.90 2.70 7.45
N GLY A 106 12.34 1.91 8.36
CA GLY A 106 11.56 0.70 8.07
C GLY A 106 12.28 -0.61 8.44
N GLY A 107 11.56 -1.49 9.15
CA GLY A 107 12.04 -2.77 9.68
C GLY A 107 11.62 -3.99 8.86
N GLY A 108 11.60 -3.87 7.53
CA GLY A 108 11.43 -5.02 6.64
C GLY A 108 12.74 -5.77 6.42
N THR A 109 12.72 -6.81 5.58
CA THR A 109 13.93 -7.59 5.30
C THR A 109 15.08 -6.75 4.75
N SER A 110 14.81 -5.73 3.93
CA SER A 110 15.85 -4.82 3.44
C SER A 110 16.46 -3.94 4.53
N GLY A 111 15.65 -3.41 5.45
CA GLY A 111 16.16 -2.63 6.58
C GLY A 111 17.02 -3.48 7.51
N LEU A 112 16.63 -4.73 7.74
CA LEU A 112 17.45 -5.72 8.47
C LEU A 112 18.72 -6.11 7.69
N GLY A 113 18.64 -6.18 6.36
CA GLY A 113 19.81 -6.37 5.50
C GLY A 113 20.84 -5.26 5.68
N VAL A 114 20.41 -4.00 5.64
CA VAL A 114 21.26 -2.85 5.96
C VAL A 114 21.85 -2.98 7.37
N LEU A 115 21.01 -3.21 8.38
CA LEU A 115 21.44 -3.30 9.78
C LEU A 115 22.45 -4.44 10.03
N SER A 116 22.31 -5.55 9.31
CA SER A 116 23.22 -6.71 9.41
C SER A 116 24.62 -6.46 8.86
N GLU A 117 24.78 -5.46 7.99
CA GLU A 117 26.06 -5.15 7.32
C GLU A 117 26.73 -3.89 7.88
N ILE A 118 25.98 -2.93 8.43
CA ILE A 118 26.56 -1.72 9.03
C ILE A 118 27.37 -2.08 10.29
N SER A 119 28.59 -1.53 10.38
CA SER A 119 29.48 -1.69 11.54
C SER A 119 28.78 -1.32 12.86
N LYS A 120 29.06 -2.11 13.91
CA LYS A 120 28.54 -1.84 15.25
C LYS A 120 29.14 -0.57 15.89
N GLU A 121 30.29 -0.10 15.38
CA GLU A 121 30.95 1.12 15.85
C GLU A 121 30.24 2.39 15.34
N GLU A 122 29.51 2.30 14.23
CA GLU A 122 28.83 3.45 13.63
C GLU A 122 27.51 3.76 14.35
N LYS A 123 27.32 5.03 14.74
CA LYS A 123 26.11 5.48 15.43
C LYS A 123 24.88 5.35 14.52
N THR A 124 24.11 4.28 14.72
CA THR A 124 23.05 3.84 13.81
C THR A 124 21.75 3.62 14.55
N LEU A 125 20.64 4.06 13.95
CA LEU A 125 19.29 3.79 14.45
C LEU A 125 18.38 3.28 13.33
N LEU A 126 17.73 2.16 13.55
CA LEU A 126 16.61 1.67 12.74
C LEU A 126 15.30 2.07 13.41
N ILE A 127 14.44 2.79 12.69
CA ILE A 127 13.11 3.18 13.18
C ILE A 127 12.03 2.49 12.33
N SER A 128 11.12 1.76 12.96
CA SER A 128 10.01 1.05 12.29
C SER A 128 8.75 1.07 13.13
N SER A 129 7.57 1.10 12.50
CA SER A 129 6.29 0.98 13.22
C SER A 129 6.01 -0.43 13.72
N ASN A 130 6.71 -1.43 13.16
CA ASN A 130 6.67 -2.82 13.62
C ASN A 130 7.92 -3.53 13.08
N ILE A 131 8.72 -4.13 13.97
CA ILE A 131 9.94 -4.85 13.58
C ILE A 131 9.70 -6.37 13.46
N GLU A 132 8.87 -6.94 14.34
CA GLU A 132 8.71 -8.39 14.45
C GLU A 132 7.80 -8.97 13.38
N SER A 133 6.81 -8.22 12.89
CA SER A 133 5.78 -8.71 11.96
C SER A 133 6.31 -9.18 10.60
N ASN A 134 7.57 -8.87 10.28
CA ASN A 134 8.20 -9.16 8.99
C ASN A 134 9.26 -10.27 9.08
N THR A 135 9.40 -10.92 10.24
CA THR A 135 10.43 -11.95 10.48
C THR A 135 9.95 -13.37 10.17
N ASP A 136 8.64 -13.60 10.17
CA ASP A 136 8.06 -14.92 9.86
C ASP A 136 7.64 -14.97 8.40
N ILE A 137 8.31 -15.83 7.61
CA ILE A 137 8.08 -15.94 6.17
C ILE A 137 7.00 -17.01 5.93
N PRO A 138 5.78 -16.63 5.47
CA PRO A 138 4.64 -17.54 5.48
C PRO A 138 4.56 -18.48 4.27
N TYR A 139 5.57 -18.45 3.39
CA TYR A 139 5.69 -19.25 2.17
C TYR A 139 7.14 -19.72 1.96
N PRO A 140 7.36 -20.75 1.14
CA PRO A 140 8.70 -21.15 0.73
C PRO A 140 9.43 -20.01 0.01
N LEU A 141 10.75 -19.96 0.16
CA LEU A 141 11.64 -19.11 -0.63
C LEU A 141 12.50 -20.01 -1.54
N PRO A 142 12.76 -19.60 -2.78
CA PRO A 142 13.55 -20.42 -3.71
C PRO A 142 15.05 -20.44 -3.39
N GLN A 143 15.59 -19.42 -2.71
CA GLN A 143 17.04 -19.26 -2.54
C GLN A 143 17.58 -19.84 -1.24
N ILE A 144 16.74 -19.88 -0.21
CA ILE A 144 17.11 -20.24 1.15
C ILE A 144 15.93 -20.89 1.85
N ASN A 145 16.20 -21.80 2.78
CA ASN A 145 15.14 -22.33 3.63
C ASN A 145 14.45 -21.20 4.40
N LYS A 146 13.11 -21.15 4.32
CA LYS A 146 12.32 -20.06 4.92
C LYS A 146 12.51 -19.96 6.44
N ASP A 147 12.72 -21.07 7.15
CA ASP A 147 12.82 -21.11 8.60
C ASP A 147 14.22 -20.66 9.05
N GLU A 148 15.26 -21.04 8.29
CA GLU A 148 16.63 -20.54 8.45
C GLU A 148 16.70 -19.03 8.19
N PHE A 149 16.07 -18.56 7.12
CA PHE A 149 16.03 -17.14 6.82
C PHE A 149 15.24 -16.35 7.88
N SER A 150 14.10 -16.88 8.33
CA SER A 150 13.34 -16.30 9.44
C SER A 150 14.16 -16.25 10.73
N LYS A 151 14.99 -17.25 10.99
CA LYS A 151 15.93 -17.27 12.11
C LYS A 151 17.00 -16.19 11.97
N LEU A 152 17.63 -16.06 10.80
CA LEU A 152 18.60 -14.99 10.51
C LEU A 152 18.03 -13.58 10.80
N LEU A 153 16.78 -13.32 10.38
CA LEU A 153 16.13 -12.03 10.63
C LEU A 153 15.90 -11.78 12.13
N ARG A 154 15.47 -12.80 12.88
CA ARG A 154 15.29 -12.71 14.34
C ARG A 154 16.62 -12.51 15.07
N ASP A 155 17.66 -13.22 14.66
CA ASP A 155 19.00 -13.09 15.24
C ASP A 155 19.56 -11.69 14.98
N THR A 156 19.39 -11.14 13.77
CA THR A 156 19.76 -9.75 13.43
C THR A 156 19.07 -8.73 14.34
N ILE A 157 17.77 -8.89 14.61
CA ILE A 157 17.04 -8.03 15.54
C ILE A 157 17.60 -8.18 16.96
N ASN A 158 17.81 -9.41 17.41
CA ASN A 158 18.26 -9.69 18.77
C ASN A 158 19.65 -9.11 19.06
N GLU A 159 20.56 -9.18 18.10
CA GLU A 159 21.92 -8.66 18.22
C GLU A 159 22.02 -7.13 18.16
N ASN A 160 20.96 -6.44 17.72
CA ASN A 160 20.94 -4.99 17.49
C ASN A 160 19.77 -4.31 18.21
N LYS A 161 19.24 -4.89 19.29
CA LYS A 161 18.07 -4.35 20.02
C LYS A 161 18.26 -2.90 20.48
N ASP A 162 19.47 -2.53 20.87
CA ASP A 162 19.85 -1.18 21.31
C ASP A 162 19.87 -0.15 20.17
N ARG A 163 19.89 -0.61 18.91
CA ARG A 163 19.90 0.21 17.69
C ARG A 163 18.54 0.23 16.98
N ILE A 164 17.51 -0.36 17.58
CA ILE A 164 16.16 -0.44 17.00
C ILE A 164 15.18 0.32 17.88
N LEU A 165 14.35 1.14 17.24
CA LEU A 165 13.32 1.91 17.92
C LEU A 165 11.98 1.79 17.19
N GLU A 166 10.91 1.64 17.97
CA GLU A 166 9.56 1.68 17.43
C GLU A 166 9.11 3.13 17.18
N GLY A 167 8.68 3.43 15.96
CA GLY A 167 8.22 4.77 15.60
C GLY A 167 7.65 4.88 14.19
N ILE A 168 6.84 5.92 13.99
CA ILE A 168 6.18 6.23 12.72
C ILE A 168 6.87 7.44 12.09
N LEU A 169 7.27 7.34 10.83
CA LEU A 169 7.83 8.46 10.06
C LEU A 169 6.79 9.59 9.93
N LEU A 170 7.06 10.78 10.46
CA LEU A 170 6.23 11.96 10.26
C LEU A 170 6.55 12.66 8.94
N GLY A 171 7.80 12.62 8.51
CA GLY A 171 8.26 13.25 7.28
C GLY A 171 9.48 14.13 7.51
N LYS A 172 9.89 14.86 6.47
CA LYS A 172 11.00 15.81 6.53
C LYS A 172 10.51 17.18 7.00
N PHE A 173 11.34 17.79 7.85
CA PHE A 173 11.25 19.16 8.34
C PHE A 173 12.63 19.82 8.20
N ASP A 174 12.72 21.12 8.46
CA ASP A 174 13.98 21.87 8.37
C ASP A 174 14.99 21.40 9.42
N GLU A 175 14.52 20.95 10.59
CA GLU A 175 15.37 20.45 11.66
C GLU A 175 15.84 19.01 11.45
N GLY A 176 15.19 18.23 10.57
CA GLY A 176 15.56 16.84 10.29
C GLY A 176 14.40 15.98 9.81
N ILE A 177 14.58 14.66 9.86
CA ILE A 177 13.52 13.69 9.60
C ILE A 177 12.80 13.42 10.93
N GLY A 178 11.51 13.73 10.97
CA GLY A 178 10.67 13.60 12.15
C GLY A 178 10.07 12.21 12.29
N PHE A 179 10.05 11.69 13.51
CA PHE A 179 9.42 10.43 13.87
C PHE A 179 8.56 10.58 15.12
N LEU A 180 7.41 9.91 15.12
CA LEU A 180 6.54 9.79 16.27
C LEU A 180 6.79 8.45 16.95
N THR A 181 7.29 8.47 18.18
CA THR A 181 7.37 7.28 19.04
C THR A 181 6.15 7.24 19.97
N LYS A 182 6.13 6.29 20.91
CA LYS A 182 5.07 6.16 21.91
C LYS A 182 4.87 7.45 22.73
N ASP A 183 5.97 8.09 23.13
CA ASP A 183 6.00 9.18 24.10
C ASP A 183 6.71 10.46 23.59
N LYS A 184 7.45 10.36 22.48
CA LYS A 184 8.35 11.40 22.00
C LYS A 184 8.14 11.71 20.52
N ILE A 185 8.58 12.89 20.12
CA ILE A 185 8.84 13.26 18.73
C ILE A 185 10.35 13.33 18.58
N LEU A 186 10.91 12.52 17.68
CA LEU A 186 12.34 12.53 17.38
C LEU A 186 12.60 13.29 16.10
N MET A 187 13.50 14.25 16.15
CA MET A 187 14.04 14.96 15.00
C MET A 187 15.45 14.46 14.72
N VAL A 188 15.57 13.66 13.66
CA VAL A 188 16.81 12.94 13.37
C VAL A 188 17.54 13.59 12.19
N ARG A 189 18.83 13.89 12.38
CA ARG A 189 19.78 14.19 11.31
C ARG A 189 20.75 13.02 11.19
N ALA A 190 20.99 12.56 9.96
CA ALA A 190 21.90 11.44 9.72
C ALA A 190 22.81 11.71 8.53
N LYS A 191 24.05 11.25 8.59
CA LYS A 191 24.99 11.32 7.45
C LYS A 191 24.53 10.44 6.30
N ARG A 192 24.02 9.24 6.59
CA ARG A 192 23.42 8.31 5.60
C ARG A 192 22.00 7.94 6.00
N VAL A 193 21.09 7.90 5.03
CA VAL A 193 19.69 7.52 5.22
C VAL A 193 19.34 6.36 4.29
N PHE A 194 18.85 5.27 4.85
CA PHE A 194 18.38 4.10 4.12
C PHE A 194 16.85 4.02 4.22
N LEU A 195 16.16 4.24 3.10
CA LEU A 195 14.71 4.15 3.00
C LEU A 195 14.31 2.71 2.66
N ALA A 196 13.79 2.01 3.67
CA ALA A 196 13.41 0.60 3.66
C ALA A 196 11.92 0.41 4.04
N THR A 197 11.06 1.38 3.72
CA THR A 197 9.65 1.40 4.19
C THR A 197 8.70 0.52 3.36
N GLY A 198 9.24 -0.13 2.33
CA GLY A 198 8.58 -1.13 1.50
C GLY A 198 7.66 -0.55 0.41
N GLY A 199 6.67 -1.35 0.02
CA GLY A 199 5.68 -1.00 -1.00
C GLY A 199 4.27 -1.41 -0.56
N ARG A 200 3.27 -1.00 -1.33
CA ARG A 200 1.84 -1.29 -1.13
C ARG A 200 1.28 -2.03 -2.33
N TYR A 201 0.22 -2.80 -2.12
CA TYR A 201 -0.63 -3.27 -3.20
C TYR A 201 -1.82 -2.30 -3.31
N ILE A 202 -1.89 -1.62 -4.45
CA ILE A 202 -2.97 -0.66 -4.71
C ILE A 202 -4.24 -1.44 -5.08
N PRO A 203 -5.41 -1.12 -4.47
CA PRO A 203 -6.67 -1.77 -4.81
C PRO A 203 -7.02 -1.55 -6.30
N PRO A 204 -7.35 -2.61 -7.05
CA PRO A 204 -7.88 -2.47 -8.40
C PRO A 204 -9.30 -1.89 -8.40
N ILE A 205 -9.71 -1.33 -9.55
CA ILE A 205 -10.97 -0.65 -9.76
C ILE A 205 -11.86 -1.53 -10.63
N PHE A 206 -13.00 -1.92 -10.06
CA PHE A 206 -14.00 -2.78 -10.71
C PHE A 206 -15.37 -2.64 -10.03
N ASP A 207 -16.45 -3.15 -10.65
CA ASP A 207 -17.79 -3.06 -10.09
C ASP A 207 -17.89 -3.86 -8.78
N GLY A 208 -18.06 -3.18 -7.65
CA GLY A 208 -18.07 -3.81 -6.32
C GLY A 208 -16.70 -4.01 -5.68
N ASN A 209 -15.64 -3.32 -6.13
CA ASN A 209 -14.30 -3.32 -5.49
C ASN A 209 -14.29 -2.87 -4.00
N ASP A 210 -15.39 -2.25 -3.64
CA ASP A 210 -15.80 -1.60 -2.41
C ASP A 210 -16.32 -2.58 -1.34
N ILE A 211 -16.71 -3.79 -1.76
CA ILE A 211 -17.38 -4.78 -0.92
C ILE A 211 -16.41 -5.37 0.13
N PRO A 212 -16.85 -5.53 1.40
CA PRO A 212 -16.06 -6.24 2.40
C PRO A 212 -15.66 -7.65 1.95
N GLY A 213 -14.43 -8.06 2.22
CA GLY A 213 -13.90 -9.34 1.70
C GLY A 213 -13.07 -9.19 0.41
N ILE A 214 -12.78 -7.97 -0.02
CA ILE A 214 -11.76 -7.71 -1.04
C ILE A 214 -10.57 -7.09 -0.31
N ILE A 215 -9.44 -7.78 -0.24
CA ILE A 215 -8.28 -7.41 0.58
C ILE A 215 -6.95 -7.61 -0.15
N SER A 216 -5.90 -6.95 0.32
CA SER A 216 -4.55 -7.13 -0.21
C SER A 216 -3.96 -8.49 0.19
N LYS A 217 -2.94 -8.92 -0.57
CA LYS A 217 -2.07 -10.04 -0.19
C LYS A 217 -1.53 -9.92 1.24
N ASN A 218 -1.03 -8.75 1.62
CA ASN A 218 -0.40 -8.57 2.94
C ASN A 218 -1.39 -8.82 4.07
N LEU A 219 -2.62 -8.31 3.93
CA LEU A 219 -3.65 -8.54 4.91
C LEU A 219 -4.07 -10.00 4.97
N TYR A 220 -4.20 -10.64 3.80
CA TYR A 220 -4.52 -12.06 3.70
C TYR A 220 -3.49 -12.92 4.42
N LEU A 221 -2.20 -12.69 4.16
CA LEU A 221 -1.10 -13.43 4.79
C LEU A 221 -1.04 -13.18 6.30
N ARG A 222 -1.30 -11.94 6.75
CA ARG A 222 -1.34 -11.60 8.19
C ARG A 222 -2.42 -12.35 8.95
N TYR A 223 -3.61 -12.52 8.36
CA TYR A 223 -4.70 -13.24 9.03
C TYR A 223 -4.58 -14.78 8.98
N GLY A 224 -3.57 -15.30 8.28
CA GLY A 224 -3.21 -16.71 8.30
C GLY A 224 -4.28 -17.68 7.78
N ASN A 225 -4.12 -18.96 8.12
CA ASN A 225 -4.80 -20.15 7.58
C ASN A 225 -6.32 -20.27 7.84
N ARG A 226 -7.02 -19.17 8.15
CA ARG A 226 -8.49 -19.17 8.42
C ARG A 226 -9.34 -19.04 7.16
N ILE A 227 -8.72 -18.93 5.99
CA ILE A 227 -9.39 -18.63 4.73
C ILE A 227 -8.98 -19.70 3.70
N THR A 228 -9.92 -20.58 3.36
CA THR A 228 -9.68 -21.71 2.46
C THR A 228 -10.27 -21.48 1.06
N LYS A 229 -11.31 -20.64 0.93
CA LYS A 229 -11.97 -20.34 -0.34
C LYS A 229 -11.70 -18.91 -0.78
N ALA A 230 -10.45 -18.64 -1.20
CA ALA A 230 -10.04 -17.36 -1.76
C ALA A 230 -9.86 -17.44 -3.27
N ILE A 231 -10.14 -16.35 -3.96
CA ILE A 231 -9.74 -16.16 -5.37
C ILE A 231 -8.64 -15.11 -5.43
N ALA A 232 -7.61 -15.38 -6.22
CA ALA A 232 -6.47 -14.49 -6.38
C ALA A 232 -6.66 -13.58 -7.62
N LEU A 233 -6.34 -12.29 -7.47
CA LEU A 233 -6.40 -11.26 -8.51
C LEU A 233 -5.06 -10.52 -8.57
N GLY A 234 -4.31 -10.65 -9.66
CA GLY A 234 -2.99 -10.05 -9.70
C GLY A 234 -2.29 -10.16 -11.03
N ASN A 235 -1.23 -9.37 -11.20
CA ASN A 235 -0.47 -9.31 -12.44
C ASN A 235 1.03 -9.49 -12.19
N SER A 236 1.47 -9.92 -10.99
CA SER A 236 2.89 -10.11 -10.68
C SER A 236 3.18 -11.37 -9.86
N ASP A 237 4.46 -11.73 -9.72
CA ASP A 237 4.98 -12.79 -8.82
C ASP A 237 4.24 -12.87 -7.47
N ASP A 238 3.90 -11.72 -6.90
CA ASP A 238 3.32 -11.60 -5.58
C ASP A 238 1.98 -12.31 -5.42
N ILE A 239 1.18 -12.38 -6.49
CA ILE A 239 -0.11 -13.06 -6.40
C ILE A 239 0.07 -14.57 -6.30
N ILE A 240 1.17 -15.11 -6.83
CA ILE A 240 1.46 -16.55 -6.79
C ILE A 240 1.78 -17.00 -5.36
N LYS A 241 2.36 -16.12 -4.54
CA LYS A 241 2.59 -16.37 -3.11
C LYS A 241 1.30 -16.65 -2.34
N VAL A 242 0.14 -16.16 -2.81
CA VAL A 242 -1.18 -16.47 -2.24
C VAL A 242 -1.58 -17.92 -2.54
N LEU A 243 -1.25 -18.41 -3.74
CA LEU A 243 -1.71 -19.68 -4.29
C LEU A 243 -1.12 -20.90 -3.58
N PHE A 244 -0.07 -20.76 -2.75
CA PHE A 244 0.44 -21.88 -1.95
C PHE A 244 -0.60 -22.48 -1.00
N LYS A 245 -1.65 -21.74 -0.64
CA LYS A 245 -2.63 -22.16 0.38
C LYS A 245 -4.09 -22.22 -0.12
N VAL A 246 -4.34 -21.88 -1.38
CA VAL A 246 -5.70 -21.74 -1.94
C VAL A 246 -5.80 -22.42 -3.30
N GLU A 247 -7.00 -22.40 -3.89
CA GLU A 247 -7.21 -22.88 -5.26
C GLU A 247 -6.18 -22.26 -6.22
N LYS A 248 -5.57 -23.10 -7.07
CA LYS A 248 -4.52 -22.73 -8.03
C LYS A 248 -5.12 -21.99 -9.23
N ARG A 249 -5.65 -20.80 -8.97
CA ARG A 249 -6.33 -19.98 -9.96
C ARG A 249 -6.03 -18.51 -9.72
N VAL A 250 -5.72 -17.80 -10.80
CA VAL A 250 -5.47 -16.35 -10.77
C VAL A 250 -6.28 -15.65 -11.84
N ILE A 251 -6.93 -14.55 -11.46
CA ILE A 251 -7.57 -13.62 -12.37
C ILE A 251 -6.56 -12.53 -12.71
N ILE A 252 -6.36 -12.27 -14.00
CA ILE A 252 -5.41 -11.26 -14.49
C ILE A 252 -6.12 -10.25 -15.40
N ASN A 253 -5.60 -9.02 -15.43
CA ASN A 253 -6.10 -7.99 -16.33
C ASN A 253 -5.37 -8.00 -17.67
N ASN A 254 -6.12 -7.89 -18.78
CA ASN A 254 -5.59 -7.63 -20.14
C ASN A 254 -4.47 -8.57 -20.59
N GLY A 255 -4.40 -9.79 -20.07
CA GLY A 255 -3.40 -10.80 -20.44
C GLY A 255 -1.96 -10.49 -19.99
N VAL A 256 -1.72 -9.41 -19.24
CA VAL A 256 -0.38 -9.03 -18.79
C VAL A 256 -0.08 -9.69 -17.45
N LEU A 257 0.97 -10.50 -17.38
CA LEU A 257 1.41 -11.15 -16.15
C LEU A 257 2.93 -11.03 -16.02
N PHE A 258 3.38 -10.21 -15.08
CA PHE A 258 4.79 -9.91 -14.80
C PHE A 258 5.39 -11.00 -13.91
N LEU A 259 6.08 -11.96 -14.53
CA LEU A 259 6.67 -13.08 -13.81
C LEU A 259 8.19 -13.07 -13.92
N SER A 260 8.86 -13.31 -12.80
CA SER A 260 10.26 -13.71 -12.77
C SER A 260 10.45 -15.08 -13.45
N LYS A 261 11.71 -15.44 -13.71
CA LYS A 261 12.04 -16.76 -14.25
C LYS A 261 11.46 -17.89 -13.39
N TYR A 262 11.72 -17.86 -12.09
CA TYR A 262 11.24 -18.86 -11.14
C TYR A 262 9.70 -18.98 -11.12
N TYR A 263 8.97 -17.86 -11.07
CA TYR A 263 7.51 -17.91 -10.98
C TYR A 263 6.82 -18.32 -12.29
N LYS A 264 7.49 -18.18 -13.45
CA LYS A 264 7.01 -18.78 -14.71
C LYS A 264 6.98 -20.30 -14.61
N GLU A 265 8.11 -20.89 -14.23
CA GLU A 265 8.25 -22.35 -14.08
C GLU A 265 7.29 -22.90 -13.00
N LEU A 266 7.16 -22.19 -11.88
CA LEU A 266 6.31 -22.61 -10.77
C LEU A 266 4.81 -22.62 -11.11
N ILE A 267 4.32 -21.67 -11.92
CA ILE A 267 2.91 -21.63 -12.34
C ILE A 267 2.56 -22.86 -13.18
N ASP A 268 3.47 -23.25 -14.09
CA ASP A 268 3.31 -24.42 -14.94
C ASP A 268 3.35 -25.71 -14.10
N GLU A 269 4.30 -25.84 -13.17
CA GLU A 269 4.42 -26.97 -12.26
C GLU A 269 3.16 -27.15 -11.39
N LEU A 270 2.64 -26.04 -10.85
CA LEU A 270 1.46 -26.04 -9.99
C LEU A 270 0.15 -26.20 -10.76
N GLY A 271 0.17 -26.17 -12.10
CA GLY A 271 -1.02 -26.20 -12.95
C GLY A 271 -1.98 -25.05 -12.66
N VAL A 272 -1.46 -23.84 -12.45
CA VAL A 272 -2.28 -22.67 -12.10
C VAL A 272 -3.15 -22.25 -13.28
N GLU A 273 -4.46 -22.22 -13.07
CA GLU A 273 -5.42 -21.76 -14.06
C GLU A 273 -5.42 -20.22 -14.13
N ILE A 274 -5.03 -19.66 -15.28
CA ILE A 274 -5.03 -18.23 -15.54
C ILE A 274 -6.34 -17.83 -16.22
N ILE A 275 -7.09 -16.92 -15.61
CA ILE A 275 -8.32 -16.35 -16.16
C ILE A 275 -8.06 -14.91 -16.58
N ASN A 276 -8.10 -14.65 -17.88
CA ASN A 276 -7.97 -13.30 -18.39
C ASN A 276 -9.33 -12.59 -18.41
N THR A 277 -9.39 -11.37 -17.89
CA THR A 277 -10.62 -10.58 -17.90
C THR A 277 -10.31 -9.09 -17.94
N ASN A 278 -11.12 -8.36 -18.70
CA ASN A 278 -11.11 -6.90 -18.71
C ASN A 278 -12.34 -6.30 -18.02
N ASN A 279 -13.26 -7.15 -17.52
CA ASN A 279 -14.46 -6.74 -16.82
C ASN A 279 -14.70 -7.66 -15.63
N LEU A 280 -14.50 -7.11 -14.44
CA LEU A 280 -14.69 -7.81 -13.19
C LEU A 280 -15.85 -7.18 -12.43
N LYS A 281 -16.71 -8.02 -11.87
CA LYS A 281 -17.78 -7.60 -10.97
C LYS A 281 -17.83 -8.49 -9.75
N VAL A 282 -17.92 -7.89 -8.58
CA VAL A 282 -18.13 -8.59 -7.32
C VAL A 282 -19.46 -8.14 -6.73
N LYS A 283 -20.24 -9.10 -6.23
CA LYS A 283 -21.44 -8.85 -5.45
C LYS A 283 -21.49 -9.80 -4.25
N ARG A 284 -22.22 -9.41 -3.21
CA ARG A 284 -22.47 -10.28 -2.06
C ARG A 284 -23.81 -11.01 -2.24
N GLU A 285 -23.81 -12.32 -2.09
CA GLU A 285 -25.02 -13.16 -2.20
C GLU A 285 -25.77 -13.30 -0.88
N LYS A 286 -27.00 -13.86 -0.92
CA LYS A 286 -27.88 -14.02 0.25
C LYS A 286 -27.27 -14.89 1.38
N GLY A 287 -26.23 -15.67 1.10
CA GLY A 287 -25.45 -16.43 2.09
C GLY A 287 -24.18 -15.73 2.61
N GLY A 288 -23.94 -14.46 2.24
CA GLY A 288 -22.76 -13.69 2.66
C GLY A 288 -21.48 -13.97 1.87
N MET A 289 -21.49 -14.96 0.98
CA MET A 289 -20.40 -15.22 0.02
C MET A 289 -20.29 -14.12 -1.03
N LEU A 290 -19.08 -13.95 -1.55
CA LEU A 290 -18.80 -13.14 -2.72
C LEU A 290 -19.05 -13.96 -3.97
N LYS A 291 -19.81 -13.40 -4.90
CA LYS A 291 -19.88 -13.86 -6.29
C LYS A 291 -19.03 -12.96 -7.15
N ILE A 292 -17.97 -13.54 -7.71
CA ILE A 292 -16.98 -12.90 -8.57
C ILE A 292 -17.35 -13.27 -10.00
N ILE A 293 -17.59 -12.29 -10.86
CA ILE A 293 -18.08 -12.46 -12.23
C ILE A 293 -17.04 -11.88 -13.17
N THR A 294 -16.50 -12.70 -14.07
CA THR A 294 -15.60 -12.30 -15.15
C THR A 294 -16.36 -12.30 -16.49
N ASN A 295 -15.67 -11.99 -17.59
CA ASN A 295 -16.23 -12.12 -18.94
C ASN A 295 -16.67 -13.56 -19.27
N GLU A 296 -15.95 -14.56 -18.74
CA GLU A 296 -16.13 -15.96 -19.13
C GLU A 296 -17.08 -16.70 -18.20
N ARG A 297 -16.92 -16.54 -16.88
CA ARG A 297 -17.68 -17.31 -15.88
C ARG A 297 -17.72 -16.63 -14.52
N SER A 298 -18.42 -17.25 -13.57
CA SER A 298 -18.53 -16.74 -12.20
C SER A 298 -18.03 -17.74 -11.16
N PHE A 299 -17.50 -17.23 -10.06
CA PHE A 299 -16.96 -17.99 -8.94
C PHE A 299 -17.59 -17.52 -7.63
N ASP A 300 -17.83 -18.47 -6.73
CA ASP A 300 -18.28 -18.16 -5.38
C ASP A 300 -17.13 -18.32 -4.40
N SER A 301 -16.87 -17.30 -3.61
CA SER A 301 -15.70 -17.21 -2.74
C SER A 301 -16.03 -16.52 -1.41
N ASN A 302 -15.22 -16.74 -0.38
CA ASN A 302 -15.30 -15.94 0.85
C ASN A 302 -14.55 -14.62 0.72
N ILE A 303 -13.51 -14.59 -0.12
CA ILE A 303 -12.58 -13.46 -0.21
C ILE A 303 -11.98 -13.35 -1.60
N LEU A 304 -11.75 -12.12 -2.06
CA LEU A 304 -10.92 -11.82 -3.21
C LEU A 304 -9.62 -11.19 -2.71
N VAL A 305 -8.49 -11.84 -2.97
CA VAL A 305 -7.17 -11.36 -2.56
C VAL A 305 -6.51 -10.71 -3.76
N TYR A 306 -6.10 -9.46 -3.64
CA TYR A 306 -5.45 -8.74 -4.72
C TYR A 306 -3.96 -8.47 -4.47
N ALA A 307 -3.17 -8.58 -5.54
CA ALA A 307 -1.76 -8.17 -5.62
C ALA A 307 -1.43 -7.86 -7.09
N ILE A 308 -1.77 -6.65 -7.55
CA ILE A 308 -1.58 -6.26 -8.95
C ILE A 308 -0.08 -6.13 -9.26
N VAL A 309 0.57 -5.15 -8.61
CA VAL A 309 2.02 -4.92 -8.60
C VAL A 309 2.37 -4.29 -7.25
N LYS A 310 3.63 -4.44 -6.82
CA LYS A 310 4.12 -3.85 -5.58
C LYS A 310 4.55 -2.41 -5.85
N GLN A 311 3.69 -1.46 -5.49
CA GLN A 311 3.90 -0.03 -5.68
C GLN A 311 4.77 0.53 -4.55
N PRO A 312 5.99 1.06 -4.81
CA PRO A 312 6.78 1.76 -3.81
C PRO A 312 6.00 2.83 -3.05
N LYS A 313 6.30 3.00 -1.75
CA LYS A 313 5.75 4.08 -0.92
C LYS A 313 6.41 5.43 -1.23
N ILE A 314 6.16 5.96 -2.42
CA ILE A 314 6.78 7.22 -2.86
C ILE A 314 6.34 8.42 -2.02
N ASP A 315 5.26 8.31 -1.23
CA ASP A 315 4.91 9.30 -0.22
C ASP A 315 6.04 9.53 0.78
N HIS A 316 6.83 8.50 1.11
CA HIS A 316 7.97 8.63 2.02
C HIS A 316 9.17 9.25 1.31
N SER A 317 9.57 8.71 0.16
CA SER A 317 10.74 9.19 -0.57
C SER A 317 10.55 10.61 -1.08
N TYR A 318 9.39 10.91 -1.66
CA TYR A 318 9.07 12.23 -2.21
C TYR A 318 9.04 13.31 -1.14
N ASN A 319 8.47 13.00 0.04
CA ASN A 319 8.46 13.93 1.17
C ASN A 319 9.87 14.25 1.69
N ILE A 320 10.80 13.31 1.58
CA ILE A 320 12.22 13.51 1.94
C ILE A 320 13.00 14.24 0.82
N GLY A 321 12.38 14.44 -0.34
CA GLY A 321 12.92 15.20 -1.47
C GLY A 321 13.47 14.34 -2.61
N ILE A 322 13.13 13.05 -2.65
CA ILE A 322 13.58 12.13 -3.70
C ILE A 322 12.54 12.09 -4.82
N PRO A 323 12.89 12.51 -6.05
CA PRO A 323 11.99 12.43 -7.20
C PRO A 323 11.67 10.97 -7.55
N TYR A 324 10.66 10.78 -8.40
CA TYR A 324 10.26 9.47 -8.90
C TYR A 324 9.97 9.52 -10.40
N ASN A 325 10.08 8.37 -11.06
CA ASN A 325 9.66 8.17 -12.44
C ASN A 325 8.41 7.28 -12.49
N PHE A 326 7.60 7.44 -13.53
CA PHE A 326 6.48 6.55 -13.81
C PHE A 326 6.89 5.56 -14.90
N SER A 327 6.74 4.26 -14.63
CA SER A 327 6.90 3.21 -15.64
C SER A 327 5.54 2.89 -16.26
N GLU A 328 5.39 3.16 -17.55
CA GLU A 328 4.17 2.84 -18.33
C GLU A 328 4.04 1.33 -18.62
N TYR A 329 5.12 0.58 -18.50
CA TYR A 329 5.09 -0.88 -18.65
C TYR A 329 4.54 -1.56 -17.40
N PHE A 330 5.08 -1.25 -16.22
CA PHE A 330 4.65 -1.84 -14.95
C PHE A 330 3.49 -1.10 -14.30
N HIS A 331 3.22 0.14 -14.72
CA HIS A 331 2.31 1.09 -14.06
C HIS A 331 2.69 1.38 -12.61
N ILE A 332 3.98 1.51 -12.34
CA ILE A 332 4.51 1.84 -11.01
C ILE A 332 5.21 3.19 -11.01
N TYR A 333 5.09 3.89 -9.88
CA TYR A 333 5.91 5.06 -9.58
C TYR A 333 7.12 4.62 -8.77
N MET A 334 8.31 4.84 -9.30
CA MET A 334 9.56 4.36 -8.72
C MET A 334 10.44 5.55 -8.28
N PRO A 335 10.87 5.62 -7.01
CA PRO A 335 11.88 6.59 -6.60
C PRO A 335 13.11 6.51 -7.50
N ILE A 336 13.74 7.64 -7.85
CA ILE A 336 14.95 7.62 -8.68
C ILE A 336 16.12 7.08 -7.83
N HIS A 337 16.77 6.01 -8.30
CA HIS A 337 17.90 5.36 -7.65
C HIS A 337 18.76 4.56 -8.64
N SER A 338 20.02 4.31 -8.29
CA SER A 338 20.93 3.40 -9.01
C SER A 338 20.66 1.93 -8.71
N ILE A 339 21.38 1.00 -9.35
CA ILE A 339 21.24 -0.45 -9.09
C ILE A 339 21.65 -0.84 -7.66
N GLU A 340 22.59 -0.11 -7.06
CA GLU A 340 23.01 -0.22 -5.66
C GLU A 340 21.99 0.42 -4.69
N GLY A 341 21.01 1.16 -5.23
CA GLY A 341 20.00 1.87 -4.44
C GLY A 341 20.33 3.33 -4.15
N LYS A 342 21.46 3.86 -4.63
CA LYS A 342 21.92 5.23 -4.35
C LYS A 342 21.04 6.26 -5.09
N THR A 343 20.59 7.30 -4.39
CA THR A 343 19.79 8.40 -4.99
C THR A 343 20.58 9.70 -5.13
N ASN A 344 21.39 9.99 -4.11
CA ASN A 344 22.40 11.03 -4.03
C ASN A 344 23.50 10.50 -3.10
N ASP A 345 24.47 11.33 -2.71
CA ASP A 345 25.63 10.86 -1.96
C ASP A 345 25.32 10.16 -0.63
N ASN A 346 24.18 10.46 -0.03
CA ASN A 346 23.88 10.10 1.35
C ASN A 346 22.54 9.38 1.54
N ILE A 347 21.73 9.20 0.50
CA ILE A 347 20.40 8.60 0.61
C ILE A 347 20.25 7.40 -0.32
N TYR A 348 19.76 6.30 0.25
CA TYR A 348 19.59 5.01 -0.40
C TYR A 348 18.12 4.55 -0.36
N ILE A 349 17.64 3.95 -1.43
CA ILE A 349 16.37 3.23 -1.51
C ILE A 349 16.66 1.74 -1.55
N VAL A 350 16.05 0.95 -0.68
CA VAL A 350 16.30 -0.50 -0.60
C VAL A 350 15.02 -1.34 -0.58
N GLY A 351 15.14 -2.59 -1.03
CA GLY A 351 14.07 -3.59 -0.97
C GLY A 351 12.76 -3.17 -1.62
N GLY A 352 11.65 -3.29 -0.90
CA GLY A 352 10.31 -3.07 -1.44
C GLY A 352 10.03 -1.65 -1.95
N MET A 353 10.80 -0.64 -1.54
CA MET A 353 10.73 0.71 -2.14
C MET A 353 11.30 0.78 -3.56
N ARG A 354 11.94 -0.29 -4.01
CA ARG A 354 12.43 -0.51 -5.36
C ARG A 354 11.51 -1.43 -6.19
N GLY A 355 10.30 -1.69 -5.70
CA GLY A 355 9.36 -2.65 -6.30
C GLY A 355 9.70 -4.12 -6.05
N ILE A 356 10.82 -4.41 -5.37
CA ILE A 356 11.30 -5.77 -5.11
C ILE A 356 10.30 -6.49 -4.19
N SER A 357 9.70 -7.56 -4.71
CA SER A 357 8.69 -8.37 -4.05
C SER A 357 9.25 -9.52 -3.24
N ASP A 358 10.39 -10.06 -3.65
CA ASP A 358 11.08 -11.19 -3.01
C ASP A 358 11.83 -10.79 -1.74
N GLU A 359 11.70 -11.60 -0.69
CA GLU A 359 12.10 -11.27 0.67
C GLU A 359 13.62 -11.38 0.85
N TYR A 360 14.24 -12.42 0.29
CA TYR A 360 15.68 -12.60 0.32
C TYR A 360 16.38 -11.61 -0.60
N THR A 361 15.87 -11.40 -1.81
CA THR A 361 16.37 -10.36 -2.73
C THR A 361 16.24 -8.96 -2.12
N SER A 362 15.15 -8.69 -1.37
CA SER A 362 15.00 -7.45 -0.61
C SER A 362 16.04 -7.32 0.51
N PHE A 363 16.37 -8.40 1.22
CA PHE A 363 17.44 -8.41 2.21
C PHE A 363 18.81 -8.11 1.57
N LEU A 364 19.14 -8.79 0.47
CA LEU A 364 20.36 -8.52 -0.31
C LEU A 364 20.43 -7.07 -0.78
N SER A 365 19.32 -6.50 -1.27
CA SER A 365 19.26 -5.08 -1.65
C SER A 365 19.71 -4.15 -0.53
N GLY A 366 19.39 -4.49 0.73
CA GLY A 366 19.87 -3.76 1.90
C GLY A 366 21.38 -3.89 2.12
N LYS A 367 21.90 -5.11 2.02
CA LYS A 367 23.35 -5.37 2.16
C LYS A 367 24.17 -4.69 1.07
N THR A 368 23.71 -4.74 -0.18
CA THR A 368 24.36 -4.08 -1.33
C THR A 368 24.48 -2.57 -1.16
N ALA A 369 23.49 -1.92 -0.53
CA ALA A 369 23.54 -0.48 -0.27
C ALA A 369 24.63 -0.08 0.73
N VAL A 370 25.13 -1.03 1.53
CA VAL A 370 26.22 -0.82 2.50
C VAL A 370 27.55 -1.32 1.95
N ASN A 371 27.54 -2.45 1.23
CA ASN A 371 28.74 -3.13 0.77
C ASN A 371 28.56 -3.73 -0.63
N GLU A 372 29.33 -3.23 -1.60
CA GLU A 372 29.24 -3.63 -3.02
C GLU A 372 29.57 -5.11 -3.27
N LYS A 373 30.22 -5.81 -2.32
CA LYS A 373 30.51 -7.25 -2.47
C LYS A 373 29.28 -8.13 -2.70
N TYR A 374 28.08 -7.63 -2.34
CA TYR A 374 26.79 -8.33 -2.55
C TYR A 374 26.13 -8.00 -3.89
N LEU A 375 26.69 -7.10 -4.70
CA LEU A 375 26.05 -6.59 -5.92
C LEU A 375 25.76 -7.69 -6.93
N ASP A 376 26.72 -8.58 -7.19
CA ASP A 376 26.56 -9.67 -8.15
C ASP A 376 25.48 -10.68 -7.71
N GLU A 377 25.50 -11.08 -6.43
CA GLU A 377 24.47 -11.96 -5.86
C GLU A 377 23.09 -11.30 -5.96
N PHE A 378 23.00 -10.01 -5.62
CA PHE A 378 21.76 -9.24 -5.70
C PHE A 378 21.21 -9.16 -7.13
N ILE A 379 22.05 -8.85 -8.13
CA ILE A 379 21.62 -8.76 -9.54
C ILE A 379 21.12 -10.11 -10.06
N ASN A 380 21.83 -11.20 -9.74
CA ASN A 380 21.40 -12.55 -10.12
C ASN A 380 20.04 -12.90 -9.48
N ASN A 381 19.87 -12.58 -8.21
CA ASN A 381 18.60 -12.77 -7.51
C ASN A 381 17.47 -11.93 -8.11
N LEU A 382 17.76 -10.67 -8.45
CA LEU A 382 16.83 -9.77 -9.09
C LEU A 382 16.28 -10.38 -10.38
N LYS A 383 17.17 -10.95 -11.21
CA LYS A 383 16.85 -11.59 -12.49
C LYS A 383 15.97 -12.82 -12.35
N ASP A 384 16.30 -13.71 -11.42
CA ASP A 384 15.66 -15.02 -11.34
C ASP A 384 14.37 -15.00 -10.52
N TYR A 385 14.30 -14.15 -9.49
CA TYR A 385 13.25 -14.20 -8.45
C TYR A 385 12.38 -12.95 -8.39
N THR A 386 12.58 -11.97 -9.28
CA THR A 386 11.75 -10.77 -9.31
C THR A 386 11.34 -10.38 -10.72
N TYR A 387 10.06 -10.01 -10.88
CA TYR A 387 9.56 -9.41 -12.11
C TYR A 387 10.12 -8.01 -12.39
N ILE A 388 10.72 -7.35 -11.38
CA ILE A 388 11.18 -5.96 -11.48
C ILE A 388 12.58 -5.85 -12.11
N TYR A 389 13.26 -6.96 -12.41
CA TYR A 389 14.54 -6.95 -13.13
C TYR A 389 14.49 -6.14 -14.43
N ASP A 390 13.42 -6.31 -15.20
CA ASP A 390 13.23 -5.63 -16.48
C ASP A 390 13.11 -4.11 -16.32
N TYR A 391 12.74 -3.58 -15.15
CA TYR A 391 12.79 -2.14 -14.90
C TYR A 391 14.21 -1.57 -15.03
N TYR A 392 15.24 -2.35 -14.67
CA TYR A 392 16.64 -1.89 -14.69
C TYR A 392 17.34 -2.20 -16.02
N TYR A 393 16.97 -3.30 -16.67
CA TYR A 393 17.74 -3.84 -17.80
C TYR A 393 16.98 -3.84 -19.13
N GLN A 394 15.66 -3.66 -19.13
CA GLN A 394 14.90 -3.60 -20.38
C GLN A 394 15.04 -2.22 -21.03
N LYS A 395 15.54 -2.20 -22.26
CA LYS A 395 15.55 -1.00 -23.10
C LYS A 395 14.21 -0.89 -23.84
N ASN A 396 13.53 0.25 -23.70
CA ASN A 396 12.28 0.60 -24.39
C ASN A 396 11.13 -0.40 -24.16
N PRO A 397 10.64 -0.55 -22.92
CA PRO A 397 9.51 -1.43 -22.68
C PRO A 397 8.26 -0.89 -23.38
N LYS A 398 7.47 -1.78 -23.99
CA LYS A 398 6.21 -1.40 -24.66
C LYS A 398 5.22 -0.84 -23.62
N GLU A 399 4.46 0.18 -23.97
CA GLU A 399 3.40 0.65 -23.09
C GLU A 399 2.34 -0.45 -22.90
N ASN A 400 1.91 -0.66 -21.66
CA ASN A 400 0.80 -1.57 -21.32
C ASN A 400 -0.45 -0.75 -20.94
N PRO A 401 -1.66 -1.30 -21.09
CA PRO A 401 -2.83 -0.71 -20.44
C PRO A 401 -2.68 -0.83 -18.91
N SER A 402 -3.34 0.09 -18.18
CA SER A 402 -3.34 0.06 -16.72
C SER A 402 -3.80 -1.31 -16.19
N PRO A 403 -3.00 -1.99 -15.34
CA PRO A 403 -3.38 -3.29 -14.80
C PRO A 403 -4.43 -3.15 -13.69
N TYR A 404 -4.71 -1.94 -13.22
CA TYR A 404 -5.63 -1.69 -12.11
C TYR A 404 -7.11 -1.62 -12.53
N ILE A 405 -7.44 -1.49 -13.81
CA ILE A 405 -8.80 -1.15 -14.27
C ILE A 405 -9.50 -2.35 -14.91
N TYR A 406 -10.57 -2.84 -14.29
CA TYR A 406 -11.41 -3.90 -14.82
C TYR A 406 -12.83 -3.36 -15.07
N GLY A 407 -13.08 -2.89 -16.28
CA GLY A 407 -14.34 -2.33 -16.72
C GLY A 407 -14.46 -0.82 -16.46
N ASN A 408 -15.69 -0.31 -16.45
CA ASN A 408 -16.00 1.14 -16.40
C ASN A 408 -16.70 1.60 -15.10
N LYS A 409 -16.72 0.74 -14.08
CA LYS A 409 -17.37 0.98 -12.78
C LYS A 409 -16.41 0.64 -11.64
N GLY A 410 -16.72 1.15 -10.46
CA GLY A 410 -15.94 0.94 -9.25
C GLY A 410 -15.58 2.23 -8.55
N TYR A 411 -15.01 2.11 -7.35
CA TYR A 411 -14.51 3.23 -6.56
C TYR A 411 -13.02 3.44 -6.82
N VAL A 412 -12.64 4.68 -7.14
CA VAL A 412 -11.24 5.08 -7.26
C VAL A 412 -10.71 5.52 -5.89
N CYS A 413 -11.49 6.29 -5.14
CA CYS A 413 -11.13 6.73 -3.78
C CYS A 413 -12.20 6.29 -2.79
N GLU A 414 -11.93 5.23 -2.03
CA GLU A 414 -12.90 4.71 -1.07
C GLU A 414 -13.13 5.65 0.12
N CYS A 415 -12.10 6.36 0.61
CA CYS A 415 -12.27 7.31 1.73
C CYS A 415 -13.27 8.43 1.43
N GLU A 416 -13.31 8.88 0.17
CA GLU A 416 -14.16 9.99 -0.26
C GLU A 416 -15.33 9.51 -1.14
N ASP A 417 -15.53 8.19 -1.24
CA ASP A 417 -16.61 7.57 -2.01
C ASP A 417 -16.65 8.00 -3.50
N ILE A 418 -15.49 8.28 -4.11
CA ILE A 418 -15.39 8.72 -5.51
C ILE A 418 -15.37 7.54 -6.47
N THR A 419 -16.25 7.55 -7.47
CA THR A 419 -16.35 6.50 -8.49
C THR A 419 -15.58 6.80 -9.78
N LEU A 420 -15.30 5.75 -10.56
CA LEU A 420 -14.69 5.89 -11.88
C LEU A 420 -15.58 6.70 -12.85
N SER A 421 -16.91 6.61 -12.72
CA SER A 421 -17.83 7.43 -13.50
C SER A 421 -17.71 8.93 -13.18
N GLU A 422 -17.46 9.30 -11.92
CA GLU A 422 -17.22 10.70 -11.55
C GLU A 422 -15.89 11.21 -12.10
N VAL A 423 -14.85 10.37 -12.10
CA VAL A 423 -13.56 10.68 -12.74
C VAL A 423 -13.72 10.89 -14.24
N ASN A 424 -14.35 9.95 -14.94
CA ASN A 424 -14.58 10.03 -16.40
C ASN A 424 -15.36 11.29 -16.79
N ARG A 425 -16.31 11.73 -15.95
CA ARG A 425 -17.01 12.99 -16.19
C ARG A 425 -16.08 14.21 -16.10
N GLN A 426 -15.10 14.22 -15.21
CA GLN A 426 -14.11 15.31 -15.16
C GLN A 426 -13.13 15.22 -16.33
N VAL A 427 -12.72 14.02 -16.74
CA VAL A 427 -11.93 13.79 -17.95
C VAL A 427 -12.64 14.32 -19.18
N GLY A 428 -13.94 14.04 -19.33
CA GLY A 428 -14.77 14.60 -20.40
C GLY A 428 -14.92 16.13 -20.37
N ARG A 429 -14.53 16.79 -19.27
CA ARG A 429 -14.47 18.26 -19.15
C ARG A 429 -13.06 18.82 -19.42
N GLY A 430 -12.10 17.98 -19.79
CA GLY A 430 -10.72 18.36 -20.13
C GLY A 430 -9.71 18.22 -18.99
N PHE A 431 -10.11 17.75 -17.81
CA PHE A 431 -9.16 17.52 -16.71
C PHE A 431 -8.43 16.18 -16.92
N SER A 432 -7.11 16.23 -17.06
CA SER A 432 -6.29 15.05 -17.41
C SER A 432 -5.23 14.72 -16.37
N LYS A 433 -5.07 15.56 -15.35
CA LYS A 433 -4.05 15.40 -14.30
C LYS A 433 -4.63 14.95 -12.98
N VAL A 434 -3.89 14.12 -12.23
CA VAL A 434 -4.29 13.63 -10.91
C VAL A 434 -4.61 14.80 -9.96
N GLU A 435 -3.78 15.84 -9.98
CA GLU A 435 -3.97 17.03 -9.12
C GLU A 435 -5.19 17.86 -9.55
N GLU A 436 -5.53 17.92 -10.85
CA GLU A 436 -6.75 18.57 -11.34
C GLU A 436 -8.01 17.80 -10.89
N ILE A 437 -8.00 16.48 -11.05
CA ILE A 437 -9.10 15.62 -10.60
C ILE A 437 -9.27 15.73 -9.09
N LYS A 438 -8.18 15.73 -8.31
CA LYS A 438 -8.22 16.00 -6.87
C LYS A 438 -8.92 17.31 -6.54
N ARG A 439 -8.59 18.41 -7.23
CA ARG A 439 -9.18 19.75 -6.96
C ARG A 439 -10.65 19.84 -7.34
N THR A 440 -11.09 19.09 -8.35
CA THR A 440 -12.47 19.16 -8.83
C THR A 440 -13.46 18.32 -8.02
N ILE A 441 -13.06 17.13 -7.57
CA ILE A 441 -13.96 16.18 -6.88
C ILE A 441 -13.45 15.73 -5.51
N GLY A 442 -12.33 16.25 -5.01
CA GLY A 442 -11.80 15.95 -3.67
C GLY A 442 -11.17 14.56 -3.54
N LEU A 443 -10.75 13.94 -4.65
CA LEU A 443 -10.04 12.66 -4.60
C LEU A 443 -8.71 12.83 -3.85
N GLY A 444 -8.38 11.87 -2.97
CA GLY A 444 -7.11 11.88 -2.23
C GLY A 444 -7.08 12.81 -1.02
N THR A 445 -8.19 13.45 -0.64
CA THR A 445 -8.27 14.31 0.55
C THR A 445 -8.78 13.58 1.79
N GLY A 446 -9.04 12.28 1.68
CA GLY A 446 -9.52 11.44 2.77
C GLY A 446 -8.43 11.07 3.78
N GLU A 447 -8.75 10.16 4.68
CA GLU A 447 -7.86 9.79 5.79
C GLU A 447 -6.49 9.30 5.34
N CYS A 448 -6.45 8.60 4.20
CA CYS A 448 -5.22 8.11 3.61
C CYS A 448 -4.42 9.14 2.83
N GLN A 449 -4.89 10.38 2.71
CA GLN A 449 -4.19 11.48 2.02
C GLN A 449 -3.69 11.10 0.61
N GLY A 450 -4.45 10.26 -0.10
CA GLY A 450 -4.14 9.84 -1.46
C GLY A 450 -3.21 8.64 -1.60
N LYS A 451 -2.68 8.06 -0.51
CA LYS A 451 -1.70 6.94 -0.51
C LYS A 451 -2.09 5.67 -1.29
N LEU A 452 -3.33 5.55 -1.75
CA LEU A 452 -3.80 4.45 -2.60
C LEU A 452 -4.39 4.97 -3.91
N CYS A 453 -5.41 5.82 -3.84
CA CYS A 453 -6.23 6.19 -5.00
C CYS A 453 -5.48 7.02 -6.06
N THR A 454 -4.42 7.74 -5.70
CA THR A 454 -3.69 8.55 -6.68
C THR A 454 -2.87 7.68 -7.62
N TYR A 455 -2.40 6.52 -7.16
CA TYR A 455 -1.61 5.59 -7.97
C TYR A 455 -2.44 4.95 -9.08
N SER A 456 -3.60 4.38 -8.74
CA SER A 456 -4.50 3.78 -9.73
C SER A 456 -5.11 4.83 -10.66
N LEU A 457 -5.38 6.04 -10.16
CA LEU A 457 -5.82 7.15 -11.01
C LEU A 457 -4.71 7.61 -11.97
N GLY A 458 -3.49 7.78 -11.48
CA GLY A 458 -2.35 8.21 -12.29
C GLY A 458 -2.03 7.19 -13.38
N SER A 459 -2.04 5.90 -13.05
CA SER A 459 -1.95 4.81 -14.01
C SER A 459 -3.09 4.82 -15.04
N PHE A 460 -4.34 5.06 -14.62
CA PHE A 460 -5.48 5.16 -15.52
C PHE A 460 -5.37 6.35 -16.49
N LEU A 461 -4.86 7.49 -16.03
CA LEU A 461 -4.71 8.71 -16.83
C LEU A 461 -3.41 8.76 -17.64
N GLY A 462 -2.46 7.85 -17.39
CA GLY A 462 -1.09 7.97 -17.89
C GLY A 462 -0.34 9.18 -17.33
N ASP A 463 -0.71 9.65 -16.13
CA ASP A 463 -0.13 10.85 -15.54
C ASP A 463 1.20 10.53 -14.85
N ARG A 464 2.29 11.12 -15.36
CA ARG A 464 3.65 10.88 -14.83
C ARG A 464 3.90 11.52 -13.47
N GLN A 465 3.01 12.41 -13.02
CA GLN A 465 3.12 13.10 -11.75
C GLN A 465 1.86 12.90 -10.90
N LEU A 466 2.06 12.48 -9.64
CA LEU A 466 0.99 12.39 -8.65
C LEU A 466 0.84 13.71 -7.88
N ILE A 467 0.04 13.67 -6.82
CA ILE A 467 -0.13 14.79 -5.89
C ILE A 467 1.14 15.05 -5.08
N THR A 468 1.22 16.22 -4.47
CA THR A 468 2.23 16.50 -3.43
C THR A 468 1.91 15.72 -2.15
N PHE A 469 2.85 14.91 -1.68
CA PHE A 469 2.78 14.25 -0.36
C PHE A 469 3.38 15.15 0.72
N ARG A 470 2.53 15.70 1.59
CA ARG A 470 2.90 16.72 2.57
C ARG A 470 3.09 16.13 3.97
N THR A 471 3.94 16.77 4.74
CA THR A 471 4.13 16.52 6.17
C THR A 471 2.92 17.04 6.97
N PRO A 472 2.46 16.34 8.03
CA PRO A 472 2.92 15.03 8.44
C PRO A 472 2.32 13.91 7.55
N LEU A 473 3.14 12.94 7.17
CA LEU A 473 2.76 11.81 6.32
C LEU A 473 1.70 10.93 6.98
N TYR A 474 1.72 10.84 8.30
CA TYR A 474 0.71 10.18 9.10
C TYR A 474 0.13 11.19 10.07
N ARG A 475 -1.13 10.97 10.45
CA ARG A 475 -1.83 11.89 11.34
C ARG A 475 -1.10 11.93 12.69
N MET A 476 -0.84 13.14 13.16
CA MET A 476 -0.47 13.37 14.55
C MET A 476 -1.75 13.61 15.35
N VAL A 477 -1.90 12.88 16.45
CA VAL A 477 -2.84 13.25 17.50
C VAL A 477 -2.03 14.15 18.43
N ILE A 478 -2.10 15.46 18.19
CA ILE A 478 -1.55 16.48 19.08
C ILE A 478 -2.57 16.72 20.20
#